data_AF-A0ABD0YZ81-F1
#
_entry.id   AF-A0ABD0YZ81-F1
#
_cell.length_a   1.000
_cell.length_b   1.000
_cell.length_c   1.000
_cell.angle_alpha   90.00
_cell.angle_beta   90.00
_cell.angle_gamma   90.00
#
_symmetry.space_group_name_H-M   'P 1'
#
loop_
_entity.id
_entity.type
_entity.pdbx_description
1 polymer ?
#
loop_
_entity_poly.entity_id
_entity_poly.type
_entity_poly.pdbx_seq_one_letter_code
_entity_poly.pdbx_strand_id
1 'polypeptide(L)'
;MLQILERVGVHAHGRLMDPPARNSMWRFGFPNPVDYNDNELFCGGYAVQWEQNQGQCGVCGDAYHIQEPRPHEAGGQFAKGIIGRHYSVGQEIDVEIELTANHWGRFELFLCPNNNPRYEATQGCFDRFPLFLSGTREVRYYIPIETKKKEVFRYKVRLPPYITCSQCVLQWTYYTGNMWGRCENGTEAVGCGRPEVFRNCADISILTNTAGLPPLLFSTMDNPFLLYFRDFRTPSNVNPLIIRNQVCVPTKRYSKLPGMGEWCQKNCLRYPPNCPEQLCTCPEDCEAIGEIRGRTGADVYCLDQCLVYPSKCPADRCKCY
;
A
#
# COMPACT_ATOMS: atom_id res chain seq x y z
N MET A 1 26.92 -22.16 24.06
CA MET A 1 27.11 -20.96 23.23
C MET A 1 25.77 -20.63 22.59
N LEU A 2 24.87 -19.99 23.34
CA LEU A 2 23.57 -19.54 22.83
C LEU A 2 23.82 -18.27 22.01
N GLN A 3 23.75 -18.37 20.69
CA GLN A 3 23.57 -17.16 19.87
C GLN A 3 22.12 -16.73 20.04
N ILE A 4 21.95 -15.58 20.71
CA ILE A 4 20.75 -14.78 20.66
C ILE A 4 20.54 -14.46 19.18
N LEU A 5 19.55 -15.11 18.57
CA LEU A 5 18.91 -14.60 17.37
C LEU A 5 18.30 -13.26 17.79
N GLU A 6 19.05 -12.17 17.58
CA GLU A 6 18.43 -10.86 17.45
C GLU A 6 17.37 -11.02 16.36
N ARG A 7 16.10 -11.00 16.78
CA ARG A 7 14.97 -10.81 15.87
C ARG A 7 15.15 -9.41 15.27
N VAL A 8 15.96 -9.31 14.23
CA VAL A 8 15.86 -8.21 13.28
C VAL A 8 14.48 -8.40 12.66
N GLY A 9 13.50 -7.70 13.24
CA GLY A 9 12.14 -7.66 12.73
C GLY A 9 12.22 -7.06 11.35
N VAL A 10 12.16 -7.92 10.34
CA VAL A 10 11.87 -7.50 8.99
C VAL A 10 10.41 -7.07 9.03
N HIS A 11 10.11 -5.84 8.61
CA HIS A 11 8.74 -5.30 8.57
C HIS A 11 8.21 -5.36 7.15
N ALA A 12 7.01 -5.92 6.96
CA ALA A 12 6.43 -5.89 5.63
C ALA A 12 6.04 -4.45 5.30
N HIS A 13 5.88 -4.15 4.03
CA HIS A 13 5.46 -2.83 3.61
C HIS A 13 4.63 -2.94 2.35
N GLY A 14 3.45 -2.33 2.35
CA GLY A 14 2.54 -2.44 1.23
C GLY A 14 1.42 -1.42 1.24
N ARG A 15 0.91 -1.14 0.05
CA ARG A 15 -0.17 -0.20 -0.17
C ARG A 15 -1.12 -0.64 -1.29
N LEU A 16 -2.39 -0.29 -1.13
CA LEU A 16 -3.41 -0.39 -2.16
C LEU A 16 -3.30 0.82 -3.11
N MET A 17 -3.06 0.52 -4.39
CA MET A 17 -2.80 1.51 -5.45
C MET A 17 -3.97 1.66 -6.41
N ASP A 18 -4.75 0.60 -6.68
CA ASP A 18 -6.00 0.70 -7.43
C ASP A 18 -7.10 -0.17 -6.78
N PRO A 19 -8.26 0.41 -6.39
CA PRO A 19 -8.52 1.84 -6.30
C PRO A 19 -7.55 2.54 -5.33
N PRO A 20 -7.13 3.79 -5.58
CA PRO A 20 -6.10 4.45 -4.77
C PRO A 20 -6.61 4.66 -3.34
N ALA A 21 -5.90 4.09 -2.36
CA ALA A 21 -6.23 4.27 -0.95
C ALA A 21 -5.90 5.66 -0.44
N ARG A 22 -6.58 6.11 0.64
CA ARG A 22 -6.48 7.44 1.26
C ARG A 22 -5.04 7.92 1.49
N ASN A 23 -4.18 7.01 1.95
CA ASN A 23 -2.74 7.18 2.18
C ASN A 23 -1.93 7.34 0.87
N SER A 24 -2.34 6.70 -0.20
CA SER A 24 -1.64 6.67 -1.49
C SER A 24 -2.17 7.68 -2.52
N MET A 25 -3.33 8.31 -2.28
CA MET A 25 -3.99 9.18 -3.26
C MET A 25 -3.08 10.31 -3.79
N TRP A 26 -2.20 10.87 -2.96
CA TRP A 26 -1.26 11.92 -3.37
C TRP A 26 -0.31 11.47 -4.50
N ARG A 27 0.00 10.17 -4.61
CA ARG A 27 0.83 9.59 -5.68
C ARG A 27 0.20 9.70 -7.06
N PHE A 28 -1.12 9.87 -7.11
CA PHE A 28 -1.92 10.04 -8.31
C PHE A 28 -2.27 11.51 -8.57
N GLY A 29 -1.78 12.45 -7.75
CA GLY A 29 -2.05 13.88 -7.89
C GLY A 29 -3.34 14.37 -7.21
N PHE A 30 -4.07 13.50 -6.50
CA PHE A 30 -5.19 13.95 -5.68
C PHE A 30 -4.72 14.94 -4.59
N PRO A 31 -5.59 15.88 -4.15
CA PRO A 31 -5.25 16.90 -3.17
C PRO A 31 -5.20 16.38 -1.72
N ASN A 32 -4.76 15.14 -1.52
CA ASN A 32 -4.49 14.57 -0.22
C ASN A 32 -3.13 15.07 0.29
N PRO A 33 -2.95 15.22 1.62
CA PRO A 33 -1.63 15.45 2.19
C PRO A 33 -0.67 14.34 1.76
N VAL A 34 0.60 14.70 1.52
CA VAL A 34 1.64 13.73 1.17
C VAL A 34 1.96 12.88 2.39
N ASP A 35 1.86 11.56 2.22
CA ASP A 35 2.31 10.56 3.18
C ASP A 35 3.42 9.73 2.54
N TYR A 36 4.68 9.99 2.93
CA TYR A 36 5.81 9.23 2.41
C TYR A 36 5.83 7.79 2.92
N ASN A 37 5.16 7.50 4.03
CA ASN A 37 5.09 6.18 4.65
C ASN A 37 3.72 5.54 4.41
N ASP A 38 3.11 5.84 3.26
CA ASP A 38 1.82 5.31 2.87
C ASP A 38 1.80 3.78 2.69
N ASN A 39 2.97 3.12 2.68
CA ASN A 39 3.12 1.68 2.71
C ASN A 39 3.22 1.09 4.14
N GLU A 40 3.10 1.90 5.19
CA GLU A 40 3.27 1.53 6.61
C GLU A 40 1.95 1.59 7.41
N LEU A 41 0.79 1.31 6.81
CA LEU A 41 -0.47 1.19 7.57
C LEU A 41 -0.67 -0.18 8.20
N PHE A 42 0.33 -0.57 8.99
CA PHE A 42 0.52 -1.83 9.73
C PHE A 42 -0.06 -1.87 11.15
N CYS A 43 -1.17 -1.18 11.43
CA CYS A 43 -1.81 -1.17 12.75
C CYS A 43 -0.92 -0.64 13.89
N GLY A 44 0.09 0.17 13.56
CA GLY A 44 1.12 0.65 14.49
C GLY A 44 2.33 -0.28 14.67
N GLY A 45 2.39 -1.38 13.92
CA GLY A 45 3.42 -2.42 14.00
C GLY A 45 3.02 -3.58 14.92
N TYR A 46 3.70 -4.71 14.75
CA TYR A 46 3.35 -5.99 15.40
C TYR A 46 3.16 -5.88 16.92
N ALA A 47 4.14 -5.31 17.65
CA ALA A 47 4.09 -5.23 19.11
C ALA A 47 2.95 -4.31 19.60
N VAL A 48 2.73 -3.20 18.90
CA VAL A 48 1.64 -2.27 19.21
C VAL A 48 0.29 -2.94 18.98
N GLN A 49 0.10 -3.63 17.86
CA GLN A 49 -1.15 -4.33 17.57
C GLN A 49 -1.41 -5.43 18.60
N TRP A 50 -0.50 -6.39 18.75
CA TRP A 50 -0.79 -7.64 19.46
C TRP A 50 -0.57 -7.58 20.96
N GLU A 51 0.44 -6.84 21.42
CA GLU A 51 0.79 -6.78 22.84
C GLU A 51 0.12 -5.60 23.54
N GLN A 52 0.16 -4.40 22.93
CA GLN A 52 -0.45 -3.21 23.53
C GLN A 52 -1.96 -3.11 23.26
N ASN A 53 -2.37 -3.27 22.00
CA ASN A 53 -3.77 -3.13 21.57
C ASN A 53 -4.55 -4.45 21.57
N GLN A 54 -3.98 -5.53 22.10
CA GLN A 54 -4.66 -6.84 22.25
C GLN A 54 -5.22 -7.40 20.93
N GLY A 55 -4.49 -7.20 19.84
CA GLY A 55 -4.84 -7.60 18.48
C GLY A 55 -5.70 -6.60 17.71
N GLN A 56 -6.14 -5.51 18.36
CA GLN A 56 -6.98 -4.50 17.72
C GLN A 56 -6.18 -3.60 16.78
N CYS A 57 -6.85 -3.20 15.70
CA CYS A 57 -6.31 -2.33 14.65
C CYS A 57 -7.40 -1.33 14.25
N GLY A 58 -7.01 -0.10 13.88
CA GLY A 58 -7.92 0.86 13.29
C GLY A 58 -8.59 0.30 12.02
N VAL A 59 -9.73 0.87 11.65
CA VAL A 59 -10.50 0.41 10.49
C VAL A 59 -9.66 0.56 9.22
N CYS A 60 -8.90 1.64 9.13
CA CYS A 60 -8.07 1.96 7.97
C CYS A 60 -6.57 1.82 8.23
N GLY A 61 -6.17 0.96 9.17
CA GLY A 61 -4.76 0.56 9.37
C GLY A 61 -3.94 1.41 10.33
N ASP A 62 -4.54 2.47 10.88
CA ASP A 62 -3.96 3.23 11.98
C ASP A 62 -3.82 2.37 13.26
N ALA A 63 -2.89 2.74 14.14
CA ALA A 63 -2.78 2.11 15.46
C ALA A 63 -4.05 2.33 16.28
N TYR A 64 -4.59 1.26 16.87
CA TYR A 64 -5.91 1.30 17.49
C TYR A 64 -6.02 2.31 18.64
N HIS A 65 -4.97 2.47 19.46
CA HIS A 65 -4.96 3.40 20.60
C HIS A 65 -4.86 4.89 20.22
N ILE A 66 -4.63 5.22 18.94
CA ILE A 66 -4.64 6.63 18.50
C ILE A 66 -6.05 7.18 18.68
N GLN A 67 -6.15 8.40 19.22
CA GLN A 67 -7.41 9.07 19.46
C GLN A 67 -8.18 9.30 18.16
N GLU A 68 -9.48 9.05 18.18
CA GLU A 68 -10.37 9.29 17.05
C GLU A 68 -10.63 10.79 16.82
N PRO A 69 -10.81 11.24 15.56
CA PRO A 69 -10.70 10.42 14.34
C PRO A 69 -9.23 10.09 14.03
N ARG A 70 -8.95 8.80 13.76
CA ARG A 70 -7.61 8.38 13.36
C ARG A 70 -7.26 8.97 11.99
N PRO A 71 -5.97 9.16 11.66
CA PRO A 71 -5.57 9.88 10.45
C PRO A 71 -6.22 9.39 9.15
N HIS A 72 -6.45 8.08 9.00
CA HIS A 72 -7.01 7.46 7.80
C HIS A 72 -8.50 7.14 7.89
N GLU A 73 -9.16 7.49 9.00
CA GLU A 73 -10.59 7.32 9.24
C GLU A 73 -11.34 8.65 9.03
N ALA A 74 -12.66 8.60 8.86
CA ALA A 74 -13.53 9.73 8.51
C ALA A 74 -13.33 10.91 9.47
N GLY A 75 -13.07 12.10 8.90
CA GLY A 75 -12.70 13.29 9.65
C GLY A 75 -11.20 13.41 9.95
N GLY A 76 -10.41 12.37 9.70
CA GLY A 76 -8.96 12.34 9.81
C GLY A 76 -8.24 13.14 8.73
N GLN A 77 -6.91 13.16 8.83
CA GLN A 77 -6.02 13.91 7.94
C GLN A 77 -6.14 13.47 6.48
N PHE A 78 -6.23 12.17 6.22
CA PHE A 78 -6.19 11.57 4.88
C PHE A 78 -7.58 11.16 4.36
N ALA A 79 -8.58 11.00 5.23
CA ALA A 79 -9.96 10.72 4.84
C ALA A 79 -10.71 12.00 4.40
N LYS A 80 -10.42 12.47 3.19
CA LYS A 80 -11.03 13.68 2.60
C LYS A 80 -12.39 13.46 1.96
N GLY A 81 -12.86 12.20 1.87
CA GLY A 81 -14.10 11.85 1.17
C GLY A 81 -14.03 12.02 -0.34
N ILE A 82 -12.82 11.99 -0.91
CA ILE A 82 -12.58 12.10 -2.35
C ILE A 82 -12.79 10.73 -2.97
N ILE A 83 -13.68 10.62 -3.95
CA ILE A 83 -13.93 9.38 -4.68
C ILE A 83 -12.75 9.13 -5.64
N GLY A 84 -12.02 8.04 -5.41
CA GLY A 84 -10.86 7.65 -6.22
C GLY A 84 -11.21 6.89 -7.49
N ARG A 85 -12.36 6.22 -7.53
CA ARG A 85 -12.88 5.46 -8.67
C ARG A 85 -14.41 5.41 -8.69
N HIS A 86 -14.98 5.38 -9.88
CA HIS A 86 -16.41 5.17 -10.11
C HIS A 86 -16.64 3.84 -10.81
N TYR A 87 -17.54 3.04 -10.27
CA TYR A 87 -17.86 1.71 -10.79
C TYR A 87 -19.36 1.53 -11.00
N SER A 88 -19.69 0.51 -11.79
CA SER A 88 -21.04 0.02 -11.96
C SER A 88 -21.34 -1.13 -11.00
N VAL A 89 -22.61 -1.26 -10.61
CA VAL A 89 -23.08 -2.41 -9.82
C VAL A 89 -22.66 -3.74 -10.49
N GLY A 90 -22.10 -4.66 -9.70
CA GLY A 90 -21.72 -6.00 -10.17
C GLY A 90 -20.46 -6.06 -11.04
N GLN A 91 -19.80 -4.92 -11.29
CA GLN A 91 -18.61 -4.83 -12.13
C GLN A 91 -17.44 -5.68 -11.58
N GLU A 92 -16.69 -6.30 -12.48
CA GLU A 92 -15.37 -6.83 -12.16
C GLU A 92 -14.34 -5.71 -12.27
N ILE A 93 -13.64 -5.45 -11.16
CA ILE A 93 -12.69 -4.33 -11.05
C ILE A 93 -11.27 -4.87 -10.94
N ASP A 94 -10.32 -4.15 -11.53
CA ASP A 94 -8.90 -4.37 -11.32
C ASP A 94 -8.49 -3.85 -9.94
N VAL A 95 -7.65 -4.63 -9.27
CA VAL A 95 -7.04 -4.29 -7.98
C VAL A 95 -5.54 -4.31 -8.17
N GLU A 96 -4.86 -3.24 -7.77
CA GLU A 96 -3.41 -3.16 -7.77
C GLU A 96 -2.89 -2.95 -6.36
N ILE A 97 -2.07 -3.90 -5.88
CA ILE A 97 -1.35 -3.82 -4.61
C ILE A 97 0.14 -3.71 -4.91
N GLU A 98 0.81 -2.75 -4.29
CA GLU A 98 2.26 -2.61 -4.36
C GLU A 98 2.87 -2.97 -3.00
N LEU A 99 3.64 -4.07 -2.96
CA LEU A 99 4.44 -4.43 -1.79
C LEU A 99 5.87 -3.95 -2.01
N THR A 100 6.31 -3.00 -1.19
CA THR A 100 7.71 -2.54 -1.19
C THR A 100 8.61 -3.47 -0.36
N ALA A 101 8.02 -4.23 0.57
CA ALA A 101 8.64 -5.36 1.25
C ALA A 101 7.59 -6.49 1.39
N ASN A 102 7.73 -7.52 0.56
CA ASN A 102 6.82 -8.65 0.41
C ASN A 102 7.17 -9.77 1.39
N HIS A 103 6.28 -10.03 2.34
CA HIS A 103 6.43 -11.04 3.37
C HIS A 103 5.50 -12.24 3.17
N TRP A 104 5.08 -12.47 1.91
CA TRP A 104 4.10 -13.49 1.52
C TRP A 104 2.83 -13.42 2.38
N GLY A 105 2.01 -14.48 2.40
CA GLY A 105 0.74 -14.48 3.10
C GLY A 105 -0.42 -14.23 2.13
N ARG A 106 -1.35 -13.35 2.49
CA ARG A 106 -2.57 -13.16 1.69
C ARG A 106 -3.19 -11.77 1.78
N PHE A 107 -3.90 -11.39 0.73
CA PHE A 107 -4.77 -10.22 0.70
C PHE A 107 -6.23 -10.62 0.80
N GLU A 108 -7.02 -9.79 1.46
CA GLU A 108 -8.48 -9.88 1.51
C GLU A 108 -9.07 -8.49 1.27
N LEU A 109 -10.14 -8.41 0.48
CA LEU A 109 -10.84 -7.15 0.19
C LEU A 109 -12.28 -7.21 0.64
N PHE A 110 -12.74 -6.13 1.26
CA PHE A 110 -14.10 -5.98 1.73
C PHE A 110 -14.65 -4.62 1.32
N LEU A 111 -15.97 -4.52 1.25
CA LEU A 111 -16.69 -3.30 0.91
C LEU A 111 -17.59 -2.87 2.08
N CYS A 112 -17.69 -1.58 2.33
CA CYS A 112 -18.74 -1.02 3.17
C CYS A 112 -19.52 0.05 2.38
N PRO A 113 -20.84 -0.13 2.16
CA PRO A 113 -21.68 0.92 1.60
C PRO A 113 -21.87 2.06 2.62
N ASN A 114 -21.11 3.15 2.48
CA ASN A 114 -21.03 4.24 3.45
C ASN A 114 -21.35 5.60 2.83
N ASN A 115 -22.63 5.92 2.65
CA ASN A 115 -23.05 7.08 1.84
C ASN A 115 -22.75 8.47 2.45
N ASN A 116 -21.93 8.56 3.50
CA ASN A 116 -21.56 9.83 4.12
C ASN A 116 -20.08 9.81 4.58
N PRO A 117 -19.21 10.61 3.93
CA PRO A 117 -17.78 10.63 4.22
C PRO A 117 -17.42 11.24 5.61
N ARG A 118 -18.41 11.74 6.35
CA ARG A 118 -18.23 12.22 7.74
C ARG A 118 -18.43 11.13 8.79
N TYR A 119 -18.96 9.98 8.41
CA TYR A 119 -19.15 8.83 9.30
C TYR A 119 -18.18 7.72 8.90
N GLU A 120 -17.48 7.17 9.87
CA GLU A 120 -16.52 6.09 9.62
C GLU A 120 -17.24 4.76 9.37
N ALA A 121 -16.73 3.99 8.41
CA ALA A 121 -17.19 2.64 8.16
C ALA A 121 -16.81 1.74 9.35
N THR A 122 -17.64 0.75 9.66
CA THR A 122 -17.34 -0.17 10.78
C THR A 122 -16.85 -1.51 10.27
N GLN A 123 -16.03 -2.21 11.07
CA GLN A 123 -15.60 -3.57 10.71
C GLN A 123 -16.80 -4.50 10.44
N GLY A 124 -17.85 -4.42 11.27
CA GLY A 124 -19.09 -5.18 11.05
C GLY A 124 -19.84 -4.83 9.76
N CYS A 125 -19.58 -3.68 9.14
CA CYS A 125 -20.06 -3.38 7.80
C CYS A 125 -19.27 -4.15 6.74
N PHE A 126 -17.94 -4.08 6.80
CA PHE A 126 -17.02 -4.78 5.89
C PHE A 126 -17.25 -6.30 5.90
N ASP A 127 -17.38 -6.88 7.09
CA ASP A 127 -17.54 -8.33 7.27
C ASP A 127 -18.80 -8.89 6.57
N ARG A 128 -19.78 -8.02 6.25
CA ARG A 128 -21.01 -8.40 5.51
C ARG A 128 -20.84 -8.39 3.99
N PHE A 129 -19.81 -7.74 3.45
CA PHE A 129 -19.61 -7.62 2.00
C PHE A 129 -18.15 -7.93 1.60
N PRO A 130 -17.72 -9.19 1.74
CA PRO A 130 -16.46 -9.65 1.16
C PRO A 130 -16.48 -9.54 -0.38
N LEU A 131 -15.35 -9.18 -0.98
CA LEU A 131 -15.17 -9.17 -2.42
C LEU A 131 -14.46 -10.45 -2.87
N PHE A 132 -15.10 -11.20 -3.77
CA PHE A 132 -14.56 -12.45 -4.28
C PHE A 132 -13.63 -12.22 -5.46
N LEU A 133 -12.55 -13.00 -5.54
CA LEU A 133 -11.69 -13.04 -6.71
C LEU A 133 -12.50 -13.44 -7.93
N SER A 134 -12.33 -12.70 -9.03
CA SER A 134 -13.05 -12.91 -10.29
C SER A 134 -12.95 -14.38 -10.73
N GLY A 135 -14.08 -14.95 -11.14
CA GLY A 135 -14.18 -16.35 -11.55
C GLY A 135 -14.17 -17.38 -10.41
N THR A 136 -14.10 -16.97 -9.14
CA THR A 136 -14.02 -17.90 -7.99
C THR A 136 -15.02 -17.54 -6.87
N ARG A 137 -15.02 -18.34 -5.79
CA ARG A 137 -15.69 -18.03 -4.51
C ARG A 137 -14.69 -17.78 -3.39
N GLU A 138 -13.44 -17.51 -3.74
CA GLU A 138 -12.37 -17.24 -2.78
C GLU A 138 -12.27 -15.73 -2.53
N VAL A 139 -12.06 -15.35 -1.27
CA VAL A 139 -11.82 -13.95 -0.85
C VAL A 139 -10.33 -13.71 -0.69
N ARG A 140 -9.58 -14.77 -0.39
CA ARG A 140 -8.14 -14.73 -0.09
C ARG A 140 -7.32 -14.84 -1.36
N TYR A 141 -6.65 -13.77 -1.71
CA TYR A 141 -5.57 -13.82 -2.68
C TYR A 141 -4.28 -14.27 -1.98
N TYR A 142 -3.84 -15.50 -2.21
CA TYR A 142 -2.56 -16.00 -1.68
C TYR A 142 -1.39 -15.55 -2.54
N ILE A 143 -0.38 -14.95 -1.91
CA ILE A 143 0.82 -14.48 -2.59
C ILE A 143 1.69 -15.68 -3.00
N PRO A 144 2.03 -15.86 -4.29
CA PRO A 144 2.90 -16.96 -4.72
C PRO A 144 4.29 -16.89 -4.09
N ILE A 145 4.88 -18.04 -3.76
CA ILE A 145 6.13 -18.12 -2.98
C ILE A 145 7.33 -17.63 -3.80
N GLU A 146 7.28 -17.80 -5.12
CA GLU A 146 8.30 -17.38 -6.09
C GLU A 146 8.34 -15.87 -6.36
N THR A 147 7.45 -15.08 -5.74
CA THR A 147 7.40 -13.64 -5.95
C THR A 147 8.61 -12.93 -5.36
N LYS A 148 8.96 -11.80 -5.98
CA LYS A 148 10.10 -10.96 -5.56
C LYS A 148 9.81 -10.28 -4.23
N LYS A 149 10.90 -9.85 -3.57
CA LYS A 149 10.86 -9.08 -2.31
C LYS A 149 10.12 -7.74 -2.45
N LYS A 150 10.13 -7.16 -3.64
CA LYS A 150 9.30 -6.00 -4.02
C LYS A 150 8.53 -6.39 -5.28
N GLU A 151 7.22 -6.23 -5.27
CA GLU A 151 6.36 -6.69 -6.36
C GLU A 151 5.05 -5.90 -6.42
N VAL A 152 4.49 -5.79 -7.63
CA VAL A 152 3.15 -5.26 -7.87
C VAL A 152 2.20 -6.39 -8.25
N PHE A 153 1.21 -6.63 -7.40
CA PHE A 153 0.19 -7.63 -7.61
C PHE A 153 -1.02 -7.01 -8.30
N ARG A 154 -1.45 -7.63 -9.39
CA ARG A 154 -2.66 -7.25 -10.11
C ARG A 154 -3.61 -8.44 -10.21
N TYR A 155 -4.82 -8.26 -9.72
CA TYR A 155 -5.88 -9.26 -9.79
C TYR A 155 -7.24 -8.58 -9.88
N LYS A 156 -8.27 -9.36 -10.20
CA LYS A 156 -9.64 -8.85 -10.33
C LYS A 156 -10.52 -9.36 -9.21
N VAL A 157 -11.39 -8.49 -8.72
CA VAL A 157 -12.46 -8.84 -7.78
C VAL A 157 -13.81 -8.41 -8.34
N ARG A 158 -14.89 -9.04 -7.86
CA ARG A 158 -16.25 -8.71 -8.29
C ARG A 158 -16.99 -7.90 -7.23
N LEU A 159 -17.52 -6.74 -7.63
CA LEU A 159 -18.40 -5.95 -6.77
C LEU A 159 -19.77 -6.64 -6.60
N PRO A 160 -20.46 -6.46 -5.45
CA PRO A 160 -21.78 -7.06 -5.25
C PRO A 160 -22.82 -6.53 -6.27
N PRO A 161 -23.64 -7.39 -6.90
CA PRO A 161 -24.54 -7.00 -7.98
C PRO A 161 -25.83 -6.30 -7.53
N TYR A 162 -25.93 -5.93 -6.25
CA TYR A 162 -27.11 -5.29 -5.65
C TYR A 162 -26.74 -4.12 -4.72
N ILE A 163 -25.46 -3.73 -4.67
CA ILE A 163 -24.98 -2.65 -3.81
C ILE A 163 -24.69 -1.42 -4.65
N THR A 164 -25.24 -0.30 -4.21
CA THR A 164 -24.96 1.04 -4.72
C THR A 164 -24.54 1.93 -3.57
N CYS A 165 -23.72 2.92 -3.87
CA CYS A 165 -23.26 3.89 -2.89
C CYS A 165 -22.70 5.14 -3.57
N SER A 166 -23.02 6.31 -3.02
CA SER A 166 -22.38 7.57 -3.41
C SER A 166 -20.94 7.64 -2.92
N GLN A 167 -20.67 6.99 -1.79
CA GLN A 167 -19.36 6.78 -1.20
C GLN A 167 -19.38 5.38 -0.58
N CYS A 168 -18.58 4.47 -1.09
CA CYS A 168 -18.26 3.22 -0.46
C CYS A 168 -16.83 3.31 0.06
N VAL A 169 -16.55 2.61 1.15
CA VAL A 169 -15.18 2.36 1.57
C VAL A 169 -14.83 0.94 1.13
N LEU A 170 -13.71 0.77 0.45
CA LEU A 170 -13.09 -0.52 0.18
C LEU A 170 -11.92 -0.68 1.15
N GLN A 171 -11.92 -1.76 1.94
CA GLN A 171 -10.86 -2.10 2.88
C GLN A 171 -10.03 -3.23 2.30
N TRP A 172 -8.77 -2.94 1.97
CA TRP A 172 -7.76 -3.96 1.71
C TRP A 172 -7.10 -4.34 3.02
N THR A 173 -7.01 -5.64 3.31
CA THR A 173 -6.24 -6.16 4.44
C THR A 173 -5.16 -7.12 3.94
N TYR A 174 -3.93 -6.93 4.39
CA TYR A 174 -2.82 -7.83 4.16
C TYR A 174 -2.42 -8.51 5.46
N TYR A 175 -2.45 -9.85 5.45
CA TYR A 175 -1.92 -10.68 6.53
C TYR A 175 -0.59 -11.27 6.08
N THR A 176 0.51 -10.91 6.74
CA THR A 176 1.84 -11.41 6.39
C THR A 176 1.98 -12.90 6.66
N GLY A 177 2.84 -13.57 5.87
CA GLY A 177 3.07 -15.01 5.93
C GLY A 177 4.41 -15.43 6.54
N ASN A 178 5.21 -14.48 7.02
CA ASN A 178 6.59 -14.73 7.47
C ASN A 178 6.73 -14.99 8.98
N MET A 179 5.62 -14.97 9.74
CA MET A 179 5.63 -15.18 11.19
C MET A 179 5.64 -16.67 11.56
N TRP A 180 6.44 -17.06 12.55
CA TRP A 180 6.37 -18.39 13.16
C TRP A 180 5.37 -18.38 14.31
N GLY A 181 4.46 -19.35 14.34
CA GLY A 181 3.52 -19.49 15.43
C GLY A 181 2.75 -20.79 15.40
N ARG A 182 1.82 -20.92 16.35
CA ARG A 182 0.96 -22.10 16.48
C ARG A 182 -0.21 -22.03 15.49
N CYS A 183 -0.35 -23.08 14.69
CA CYS A 183 -1.45 -23.28 13.75
C CYS A 183 -2.69 -23.83 14.47
N GLU A 184 -3.86 -23.79 13.82
CA GLU A 184 -5.14 -24.25 14.41
C GLU A 184 -5.14 -25.74 14.78
N ASN A 185 -4.42 -26.57 14.00
CA ASN A 185 -4.23 -27.99 14.28
C ASN A 185 -3.25 -28.26 15.44
N GLY A 186 -2.76 -27.22 16.11
CA GLY A 186 -1.86 -27.31 17.25
C GLY A 186 -0.37 -27.44 16.90
N THR A 187 0.00 -27.60 15.61
CA THR A 187 1.40 -27.62 15.16
C THR A 187 2.00 -26.21 15.14
N GLU A 188 3.32 -26.10 14.97
CA GLU A 188 3.98 -24.81 14.76
C GLU A 188 4.61 -24.77 13.36
N ALA A 189 4.44 -23.64 12.68
CA ALA A 189 4.99 -23.42 11.34
C ALA A 189 5.14 -21.92 11.03
N VAL A 190 5.95 -21.62 10.01
CA VAL A 190 5.96 -20.30 9.36
C VAL A 190 4.61 -20.07 8.67
N GLY A 191 4.06 -18.86 8.78
CA GLY A 191 2.73 -18.48 8.29
C GLY A 191 1.60 -18.73 9.30
N CYS A 192 1.92 -19.28 10.48
CA CYS A 192 0.95 -19.51 11.56
C CYS A 192 1.12 -18.51 12.71
N GLY A 193 0.12 -18.44 13.57
CA GLY A 193 0.08 -17.51 14.70
C GLY A 193 -0.44 -16.12 14.31
N ARG A 194 0.04 -15.10 15.03
CA ARG A 194 -0.37 -13.70 14.87
C ARG A 194 0.45 -13.08 13.72
N PRO A 195 -0.17 -12.67 12.60
CA PRO A 195 0.56 -12.01 11.51
C PRO A 195 0.76 -10.51 11.81
N GLU A 196 1.71 -9.87 11.14
CA GLU A 196 1.65 -8.41 10.97
C GLU A 196 0.49 -8.11 10.01
N VAL A 197 -0.30 -7.09 10.31
CA VAL A 197 -1.53 -6.77 9.57
C VAL A 197 -1.44 -5.37 9.01
N PHE A 198 -1.70 -5.22 7.71
CA PHE A 198 -1.83 -3.92 7.06
C PHE A 198 -3.26 -3.72 6.64
N ARG A 199 -3.77 -2.50 6.77
CA ARG A 199 -5.07 -2.12 6.23
C ARG A 199 -4.99 -0.80 5.50
N ASN A 200 -5.62 -0.71 4.34
CA ASN A 200 -5.83 0.55 3.66
C ASN A 200 -7.32 0.69 3.29
N CYS A 201 -7.80 1.93 3.28
CA CYS A 201 -9.15 2.27 2.86
C CYS A 201 -9.11 3.10 1.58
N ALA A 202 -9.91 2.74 0.59
CA ALA A 202 -10.14 3.53 -0.62
C ALA A 202 -11.61 3.95 -0.71
N ASP A 203 -11.86 5.21 -1.03
CA ASP A 203 -13.21 5.74 -1.20
C ASP A 203 -13.62 5.62 -2.69
N ILE A 204 -14.69 4.88 -2.98
CA ILE A 204 -15.16 4.61 -4.35
C ILE A 204 -16.66 4.92 -4.46
N SER A 205 -17.20 5.01 -5.67
CA SER A 205 -18.66 5.09 -5.87
C SER A 205 -19.15 3.92 -6.72
N ILE A 206 -20.37 3.44 -6.45
CA ILE A 206 -21.00 2.35 -7.20
C ILE A 206 -22.40 2.79 -7.62
N LEU A 207 -22.61 2.92 -8.93
CA LEU A 207 -23.85 3.43 -9.51
C LEU A 207 -24.58 2.38 -10.33
N THR A 208 -25.91 2.49 -10.42
CA THR A 208 -26.73 1.60 -11.24
C THR A 208 -26.51 1.84 -12.73
N ASN A 209 -26.47 0.76 -13.52
CA ASN A 209 -26.54 0.83 -14.98
C ASN A 209 -27.99 1.06 -15.45
N THR A 210 -28.61 2.16 -15.03
CA THR A 210 -29.95 2.54 -15.49
C THR A 210 -29.87 3.33 -16.79
N ALA A 211 -29.58 2.64 -17.88
CA ALA A 211 -30.01 2.97 -19.24
C ALA A 211 -29.74 1.77 -20.16
N GLY A 212 -30.73 1.35 -20.95
CA GLY A 212 -30.62 0.30 -21.98
C GLY A 212 -29.78 0.72 -23.19
N LEU A 213 -28.66 1.39 -22.95
CA LEU A 213 -27.61 1.71 -23.91
C LEU A 213 -26.35 0.96 -23.44
N PRO A 214 -25.53 0.38 -24.35
CA PRO A 214 -24.20 -0.13 -23.98
C PRO A 214 -23.48 0.98 -23.20
N PRO A 215 -22.71 0.66 -22.15
CA PRO A 215 -22.29 1.62 -21.13
C PRO A 215 -21.76 2.88 -21.82
N LEU A 216 -22.61 3.89 -21.90
CA LEU A 216 -22.23 5.18 -22.44
C LEU A 216 -21.31 5.72 -21.37
N LEU A 217 -20.02 5.49 -21.58
CA LEU A 217 -18.89 6.28 -21.12
C LEU A 217 -19.36 7.40 -20.19
N PHE A 218 -19.61 7.07 -18.92
CA PHE A 218 -19.42 8.06 -17.89
C PHE A 218 -17.92 8.28 -17.88
N SER A 219 -17.47 9.15 -18.79
CA SER A 219 -16.17 9.81 -18.74
C SER A 219 -16.20 10.80 -17.56
N THR A 220 -16.65 10.37 -16.39
CA THR A 220 -16.19 10.97 -15.16
C THR A 220 -14.71 10.68 -15.16
N MET A 221 -13.88 11.69 -15.43
CA MET A 221 -12.46 11.59 -15.14
C MET A 221 -12.37 11.22 -13.66
N ASP A 222 -12.07 9.96 -13.36
CA ASP A 222 -11.98 9.44 -11.99
C ASP A 222 -11.08 10.33 -11.13
N ASN A 223 -10.05 10.88 -11.77
CA ASN A 223 -9.15 11.84 -11.19
C ASN A 223 -8.88 13.00 -12.17
N PRO A 224 -9.51 14.18 -11.97
CA PRO A 224 -9.24 15.35 -12.82
C PRO A 224 -7.83 15.93 -12.64
N PHE A 225 -7.09 15.50 -11.61
CA PHE A 225 -5.71 15.94 -11.34
C PHE A 225 -4.66 14.99 -11.94
N LEU A 226 -5.06 13.84 -12.49
CA LEU A 226 -4.13 12.88 -13.07
C LEU A 226 -3.49 13.47 -14.32
N LEU A 227 -2.17 13.67 -14.26
CA LEU A 227 -1.38 14.07 -15.40
C LEU A 227 -1.03 12.84 -16.23
N TYR A 228 -0.88 13.06 -17.53
CA TYR A 228 -0.45 12.04 -18.48
C TYR A 228 0.78 12.51 -19.23
N PHE A 229 1.65 11.58 -19.57
CA PHE A 229 2.87 11.86 -20.34
C PHE A 229 3.03 10.86 -21.48
N ARG A 230 3.79 11.24 -22.51
CA ARG A 230 4.22 10.35 -23.58
C ARG A 230 5.70 10.07 -23.38
N ASP A 231 6.06 8.79 -23.29
CA ASP A 231 7.46 8.38 -23.26
C ASP A 231 8.01 8.46 -24.69
N PHE A 232 9.16 9.11 -24.87
CA PHE A 232 9.83 9.19 -26.18
C PHE A 232 10.17 7.81 -26.75
N ARG A 233 10.34 6.78 -25.90
CA ARG A 233 10.59 5.39 -26.28
C ARG A 233 9.33 4.66 -26.77
N THR A 234 8.15 5.11 -26.34
CA THR A 234 6.85 4.55 -26.75
C THR A 234 5.87 5.66 -27.14
N PRO A 235 6.15 6.39 -28.24
CA PRO A 235 5.41 7.62 -28.58
C PRO A 235 3.93 7.39 -28.88
N SER A 236 3.53 6.15 -29.18
CA SER A 236 2.13 5.76 -29.39
C SER A 236 1.30 5.69 -28.11
N ASN A 237 1.93 5.59 -26.94
CA ASN A 237 1.25 5.33 -25.67
C ASN A 237 1.27 6.57 -24.79
N VAL A 238 0.10 6.89 -24.24
CA VAL A 238 -0.06 7.92 -23.21
C VAL A 238 -0.17 7.19 -21.87
N ASN A 239 0.77 7.45 -20.96
CA ASN A 239 0.82 6.78 -19.66
C ASN A 239 0.38 7.74 -18.55
N PRO A 240 -0.38 7.26 -17.54
CA PRO A 240 -0.69 8.06 -16.36
C PRO A 240 0.57 8.29 -15.53
N LEU A 241 0.74 9.52 -15.04
CA LEU A 241 1.81 9.86 -14.11
C LEU A 241 1.43 9.40 -12.71
N ILE A 242 2.15 8.39 -12.19
CA ILE A 242 1.97 7.83 -10.85
C ILE A 242 3.33 7.83 -10.15
N ILE A 243 3.42 8.41 -8.97
CA ILE A 243 4.66 8.45 -8.17
C ILE A 243 4.86 7.12 -7.45
N ARG A 244 5.73 6.25 -7.96
CA ARG A 244 5.99 4.93 -7.35
C ARG A 244 7.20 4.89 -6.43
N ASN A 245 8.14 5.81 -6.61
CA ASN A 245 9.35 5.84 -5.78
C ASN A 245 8.98 6.05 -4.30
N GLN A 246 9.63 5.27 -3.44
CA GLN A 246 9.42 5.30 -1.99
C GLN A 246 10.34 6.31 -1.32
N VAL A 247 11.61 6.33 -1.75
CA VAL A 247 12.64 7.20 -1.20
C VAL A 247 13.50 7.76 -2.33
N CYS A 248 13.90 9.01 -2.17
CA CYS A 248 14.83 9.68 -3.07
C CYS A 248 15.94 10.35 -2.26
N VAL A 249 17.18 10.04 -2.62
CA VAL A 249 18.38 10.48 -1.90
C VAL A 249 19.29 11.28 -2.84
N PRO A 250 20.15 12.17 -2.31
CA PRO A 250 21.12 12.87 -3.12
C PRO A 250 22.12 11.93 -3.76
N THR A 251 22.60 12.29 -4.95
CA THR A 251 23.75 11.62 -5.57
C THR A 251 25.01 11.81 -4.72
N LYS A 252 26.02 10.96 -4.91
CA LYS A 252 27.30 11.03 -4.16
C LYS A 252 27.95 12.42 -4.19
N ARG A 253 27.71 13.20 -5.25
CA ARG A 253 28.25 14.56 -5.40
C ARG A 253 27.59 15.57 -4.46
N TYR A 254 26.31 15.39 -4.16
CA TYR A 254 25.49 16.32 -3.38
C TYR A 254 25.11 15.77 -1.99
N SER A 255 25.50 14.53 -1.66
CA SER A 255 25.13 13.87 -0.39
C SER A 255 25.69 14.53 0.87
N LYS A 256 26.78 15.31 0.74
CA LYS A 256 27.38 16.07 1.84
C LYS A 256 26.71 17.42 2.10
N LEU A 257 25.80 17.87 1.23
CA LEU A 257 25.10 19.14 1.41
C LEU A 257 23.96 18.97 2.44
N PRO A 258 23.93 19.79 3.51
CA PRO A 258 22.84 19.76 4.48
C PRO A 258 21.49 20.01 3.82
N GLY A 259 20.46 19.25 4.23
CA GLY A 259 19.09 19.37 3.70
C GLY A 259 18.86 18.74 2.32
N MET A 260 19.90 18.26 1.64
CA MET A 260 19.75 17.69 0.30
C MET A 260 18.91 16.40 0.28
N GLY A 261 18.96 15.59 1.34
CA GLY A 261 18.08 14.44 1.52
C GLY A 261 16.61 14.80 1.49
N GLU A 262 16.21 15.77 2.31
CA GLU A 262 14.84 16.28 2.36
C GLU A 262 14.44 16.96 1.04
N TRP A 263 15.36 17.70 0.42
CA TRP A 263 15.12 18.32 -0.88
C TRP A 263 14.84 17.27 -1.95
N CYS A 264 15.65 16.20 -2.03
CA CYS A 264 15.44 15.10 -2.97
C CYS A 264 14.11 14.40 -2.70
N GLN A 265 13.82 14.03 -1.44
CA GLN A 265 12.55 13.40 -1.09
C GLN A 265 11.35 14.26 -1.54
N LYS A 266 11.34 15.53 -1.17
CA LYS A 266 10.21 16.43 -1.48
C LYS A 266 10.09 16.71 -2.97
N ASN A 267 11.18 17.06 -3.65
CA ASN A 267 11.09 17.49 -5.04
C ASN A 267 10.94 16.32 -6.01
N CYS A 268 11.57 15.18 -5.73
CA CYS A 268 11.44 14.01 -6.59
C CYS A 268 10.08 13.31 -6.44
N LEU A 269 9.43 13.39 -5.27
CA LEU A 269 8.13 12.76 -5.06
C LEU A 269 6.95 13.73 -5.17
N ARG A 270 7.17 15.04 -5.32
CA ARG A 270 6.06 15.97 -5.56
C ARG A 270 5.32 15.61 -6.86
N TYR A 271 4.09 16.11 -7.01
CA TYR A 271 3.29 15.91 -8.20
C TYR A 271 3.08 17.25 -8.95
N PRO A 272 3.60 17.44 -10.19
CA PRO A 272 4.50 16.56 -10.94
C PRO A 272 5.95 16.58 -10.40
N PRO A 273 6.72 15.49 -10.56
CA PRO A 273 8.08 15.37 -10.04
C PRO A 273 9.02 16.43 -10.59
N ASN A 274 9.96 16.88 -9.74
CA ASN A 274 11.13 17.65 -10.13
C ASN A 274 12.38 16.94 -9.58
N CYS A 275 12.89 15.96 -10.32
CA CYS A 275 14.01 15.12 -9.89
C CYS A 275 15.18 15.16 -10.89
N PRO A 276 16.05 16.19 -10.84
CA PRO A 276 17.22 16.22 -11.71
C PRO A 276 18.18 15.07 -11.36
N GLU A 277 18.49 14.20 -12.32
CA GLU A 277 19.34 12.99 -12.13
C GLU A 277 20.76 13.32 -11.64
N GLN A 278 21.25 14.54 -11.91
CA GLN A 278 22.55 14.99 -11.41
C GLN A 278 22.54 15.23 -9.89
N LEU A 279 21.37 15.59 -9.35
CA LEU A 279 21.18 15.99 -7.95
C LEU A 279 20.69 14.83 -7.09
N CYS A 280 19.71 14.08 -7.58
CA CYS A 280 19.00 13.06 -6.81
C CYS A 280 18.89 11.74 -7.57
N THR A 281 18.79 10.65 -6.82
CA THR A 281 18.49 9.31 -7.30
C THR A 281 17.40 8.71 -6.43
N CYS A 282 16.49 7.94 -7.03
CA CYS A 282 15.40 7.28 -6.33
C CYS A 282 15.56 5.76 -6.50
N PRO A 283 16.40 5.12 -5.67
CA PRO A 283 16.68 3.70 -5.83
C PRO A 283 15.41 2.87 -5.67
N GLU A 284 15.34 1.78 -6.40
CA GLU A 284 14.20 0.86 -6.38
C GLU A 284 14.55 -0.51 -5.83
N ASP A 285 15.84 -0.85 -5.78
CA ASP A 285 16.35 -2.10 -5.26
C ASP A 285 17.65 -1.88 -4.46
N CYS A 286 17.99 -2.82 -3.59
CA CYS A 286 19.18 -2.79 -2.76
C CYS A 286 19.79 -4.18 -2.59
N GLU A 287 21.11 -4.26 -2.69
CA GLU A 287 21.89 -5.48 -2.47
C GLU A 287 22.79 -5.34 -1.23
N ALA A 288 22.95 -6.45 -0.51
CA ALA A 288 23.92 -6.54 0.57
C ALA A 288 25.35 -6.59 0.04
N ILE A 289 26.21 -5.74 0.57
CA ILE A 289 27.63 -5.65 0.26
C ILE A 289 28.49 -5.83 1.53
N GLY A 290 29.81 -5.84 1.36
CA GLY A 290 30.74 -5.93 2.47
C GLY A 290 30.55 -7.22 3.27
N GLU A 291 30.51 -7.09 4.60
CA GLU A 291 30.53 -8.21 5.54
C GLU A 291 29.26 -9.07 5.52
N ILE A 292 28.14 -8.52 5.04
CA ILE A 292 26.84 -9.21 4.99
C ILE A 292 26.48 -9.73 3.59
N ARG A 293 27.36 -9.54 2.61
CA ARG A 293 27.16 -10.02 1.25
C ARG A 293 26.90 -11.53 1.22
N GLY A 294 25.85 -11.94 0.51
CA GLY A 294 25.50 -13.36 0.32
C GLY A 294 24.92 -14.06 1.55
N ARG A 295 24.74 -13.36 2.68
CA ARG A 295 24.05 -13.93 3.84
C ARG A 295 22.54 -13.94 3.59
N THR A 296 21.89 -15.04 3.97
CA THR A 296 20.43 -15.17 3.86
C THR A 296 19.73 -14.02 4.58
N GLY A 297 18.79 -13.35 3.89
CA GLY A 297 18.05 -12.21 4.44
C GLY A 297 18.77 -10.85 4.39
N ALA A 298 20.05 -10.80 4.01
CA ALA A 298 20.83 -9.56 4.05
C ALA A 298 20.32 -8.49 3.06
N ASP A 299 19.91 -8.86 1.85
CA ASP A 299 19.35 -7.84 0.94
C ASP A 299 17.97 -7.36 1.43
N VAL A 300 17.21 -8.20 2.15
CA VAL A 300 15.94 -7.77 2.75
C VAL A 300 16.21 -6.71 3.82
N TYR A 301 17.20 -6.96 4.68
CA TYR A 301 17.69 -5.96 5.61
C TYR A 301 18.08 -4.65 4.90
N CYS A 302 18.76 -4.72 3.75
CA CYS A 302 19.10 -3.52 2.98
C CYS A 302 17.87 -2.81 2.42
N LEU A 303 16.89 -3.53 1.88
CA LEU A 303 15.62 -2.94 1.43
C LEU A 303 14.93 -2.21 2.59
N ASP A 304 14.81 -2.84 3.75
CA ASP A 304 14.14 -2.28 4.94
C ASP A 304 14.86 -1.05 5.51
N GLN A 305 16.19 -1.02 5.46
CA GLN A 305 16.96 0.11 5.99
C GLN A 305 17.10 1.25 4.98
N CYS A 306 17.14 0.93 3.69
CA CYS A 306 17.50 1.89 2.65
C CYS A 306 16.28 2.44 1.90
N LEU A 307 15.30 1.60 1.55
CA LEU A 307 14.10 1.97 0.79
C LEU A 307 12.92 2.39 1.69
N VAL A 308 13.24 3.03 2.81
CA VAL A 308 12.29 3.55 3.80
C VAL A 308 12.51 5.05 3.97
N TYR A 309 11.51 5.79 4.46
CA TYR A 309 11.64 7.20 4.78
C TYR A 309 11.46 7.45 6.30
N PRO A 310 12.40 8.18 6.95
CA PRO A 310 13.71 8.59 6.43
C PRO A 310 14.66 7.38 6.24
N SER A 311 15.48 7.41 5.19
CA SER A 311 16.42 6.34 4.89
C SER A 311 17.49 6.22 5.98
N LYS A 312 17.75 5.00 6.45
CA LYS A 312 18.79 4.65 7.44
C LYS A 312 19.86 3.76 6.81
N CYS A 313 20.08 3.92 5.50
CA CYS A 313 20.90 3.01 4.71
C CYS A 313 22.36 2.95 5.17
N PRO A 314 22.87 1.80 5.65
CA PRO A 314 24.27 1.64 6.01
C PRO A 314 25.13 1.49 4.76
N ALA A 315 25.85 2.54 4.38
CA ALA A 315 26.58 2.63 3.10
C ALA A 315 27.75 1.62 2.95
N ASP A 316 28.23 1.05 4.06
CA ASP A 316 29.26 0.02 4.12
C ASP A 316 28.71 -1.41 3.94
N ARG A 317 27.41 -1.58 4.17
CA ARG A 317 26.72 -2.88 4.18
C ARG A 317 25.67 -3.02 3.08
N CYS A 318 25.18 -1.92 2.55
CA CYS A 318 24.09 -1.91 1.56
C CYS A 318 24.43 -0.99 0.39
N LYS A 319 24.07 -1.44 -0.82
CA LYS A 319 24.18 -0.65 -2.04
C LYS A 319 22.84 -0.68 -2.77
N CYS A 320 22.30 0.50 -3.03
CA CYS A 320 21.02 0.65 -3.71
C CYS A 320 21.18 1.33 -5.06
N TYR A 321 20.28 0.99 -5.98
CA TYR A 321 20.28 1.47 -7.36
C TYR A 321 18.86 1.60 -7.90
#